data_AF-I0FDQ9-F1
#
_entry.id   AF-I0FDQ9-F1
#
_cell.length_a   1.000
_cell.length_b   1.000
_cell.length_c   1.000
_cell.angle_alpha   90.00
_cell.angle_beta   90.00
_cell.angle_gamma   90.00
#
_symmetry.space_group_name_H-M   'P 1'
#
loop_
_entity.id
_entity.type
_entity.pdbx_description
1 polymer ?
#
loop_
_entity_poly.entity_id
_entity_poly.type
_entity_poly.pdbx_seq_one_letter_code
_entity_poly.pdbx_strand_id
1 'polypeptide(L)' 'MKIPLKKIQDFDGNYYELVMAVIVRTDQIIEQISLAEHSIADERVVSQAFNDIFAKRFLYSIEDK' A
#
# COMPACT_ATOMS: atom_id res chain seq x y z
N MET A 1 -3.66 7.46 7.62
CA MET A 1 -5.06 7.93 7.40
C MET A 1 -5.85 6.81 6.73
N LYS A 2 -7.13 6.59 7.03
CA LYS A 2 -7.92 5.58 6.31
C LYS A 2 -8.28 6.14 4.93
N ILE A 3 -7.88 5.48 3.85
CA ILE A 3 -8.25 5.91 2.49
C ILE A 3 -9.73 5.60 2.27
N PRO A 4 -10.55 6.56 1.81
CA PRO A 4 -11.93 6.29 1.46
C PRO A 4 -12.01 5.25 0.34
N LEU A 5 -12.88 4.25 0.47
CA LEU A 5 -13.09 3.22 -0.55
C LEU A 5 -13.36 3.84 -1.94
N LYS A 6 -14.10 4.96 -1.97
CA LYS A 6 -14.37 5.71 -3.19
C LYS A 6 -13.10 6.16 -3.94
N LYS A 7 -12.03 6.57 -3.24
CA LYS A 7 -10.76 6.92 -3.89
C LYS A 7 -10.08 5.72 -4.55
N ILE A 8 -10.30 4.52 -4.03
CA ILE A 8 -9.78 3.28 -4.61
C ILE A 8 -10.64 2.89 -5.82
N GLN A 9 -11.96 3.03 -5.72
CA GLN A 9 -12.92 2.76 -6.80
C GLN A 9 -12.86 3.75 -7.96
N ASP A 10 -12.45 4.98 -7.69
CA ASP A 10 -12.27 6.04 -8.68
C ASP A 10 -10.82 6.07 -9.20
N PHE A 11 -10.00 5.04 -8.92
CA PHE A 11 -8.63 4.96 -9.43
C PHE A 11 -8.64 4.87 -10.96
N ASP A 12 -7.90 5.77 -11.60
CA ASP A 12 -7.86 5.98 -13.05
C ASP A 12 -6.73 5.19 -13.73
N GLY A 13 -5.87 4.52 -12.95
CA GLY A 13 -4.79 3.68 -13.45
C GLY A 13 -5.15 2.19 -13.57
N ASN A 14 -4.13 1.35 -13.74
CA ASN A 14 -4.28 -0.09 -13.82
C ASN A 14 -4.54 -0.70 -12.43
N TYR A 15 -5.74 -1.26 -12.22
CA TYR A 15 -6.12 -1.90 -10.96
C TYR A 15 -5.21 -3.07 -10.57
N TYR A 16 -4.70 -3.83 -11.54
CA TYR A 16 -3.76 -4.92 -11.25
C TYR A 16 -2.44 -4.37 -10.70
N GLU A 17 -1.93 -3.29 -11.29
CA GLU A 17 -0.73 -2.61 -10.77
C GLU A 17 -0.98 -2.02 -9.40
N LEU A 18 -2.14 -1.41 -9.16
CA LEU A 18 -2.50 -0.89 -7.85
C LEU A 18 -2.51 -2.00 -6.78
N VAL A 19 -3.14 -3.14 -7.06
CA VAL A 19 -3.18 -4.27 -6.12
C VAL A 19 -1.78 -4.78 -5.83
N MET A 20 -0.97 -4.98 -6.88
CA MET A 20 0.42 -5.42 -6.73
C MET A 20 1.27 -4.41 -5.95
N ALA A 21 1.11 -3.11 -6.23
CA ALA A 21 1.79 -2.04 -5.51
C ALA A 21 1.46 -2.06 -4.02
N VAL A 22 0.18 -2.27 -3.67
CA VAL A 22 -0.27 -2.37 -2.28
C VAL A 22 0.37 -3.57 -1.59
N ILE A 23 0.36 -4.74 -2.22
CA ILE A 23 0.95 -5.97 -1.65
C ILE A 23 2.44 -5.77 -1.37
N VAL A 24 3.21 -5.34 -2.39
CA VAL A 24 4.65 -5.11 -2.28
C VAL A 24 4.94 -4.06 -1.19
N ARG A 25 4.18 -2.97 -1.16
CA ARG A 25 4.43 -1.92 -0.17
C ARG A 25 4.05 -2.35 1.25
N THR A 26 2.98 -3.11 1.40
CA THR A 26 2.59 -3.69 2.69
C THR A 26 3.70 -4.58 3.25
N ASP A 27 4.29 -5.44 2.43
CA ASP A 27 5.39 -6.31 2.82
C ASP A 27 6.61 -5.50 3.31
N GLN A 28 7.02 -4.48 2.54
CA GLN A 28 8.10 -3.57 2.94
C GLN A 28 7.84 -2.84 4.27
N ILE A 29 6.59 -2.44 4.53
CA ILE A 29 6.24 -1.79 5.80
C ILE A 29 6.33 -2.79 6.94
N ILE A 30 5.91 -4.04 6.74
CA ILE A 30 6.01 -5.11 7.75
C ILE A 30 7.46 -5.40 8.07
N GLU A 31 8.34 -5.51 7.06
CA GLU A 31 9.78 -5.72 7.26
C GLU A 31 10.45 -4.59 8.07
N GLN A 32 9.91 -3.37 7.98
CA GLN A 32 10.41 -2.21 8.72
C GLN A 32 9.89 -2.14 10.17
N ILE A 33 8.82 -2.85 10.50
CA ILE A 33 8.27 -2.92 11.86
C ILE A 33 9.00 -4.04 12.60
N SER A 34 9.73 -3.68 13.66
CA SER A 34 10.42 -4.63 14.53
C SER A 34 9.47 -5.73 15.05
N LEU A 35 9.97 -6.97 15.15
CA LEU A 35 9.26 -8.16 15.63
C LEU A 35 8.50 -7.96 16.96
N ALA A 36 8.88 -6.96 17.77
CA ALA A 36 8.28 -6.64 19.06
C ALA A 36 6.90 -5.96 18.98
N GLU A 37 6.49 -5.39 17.83
CA GLU A 37 5.24 -4.62 17.68
C GLU A 37 4.13 -5.34 16.87
N HIS A 38 4.36 -6.60 16.47
CA HIS A 38 3.51 -7.35 15.53
C HIS A 38 2.02 -7.51 15.92
N SER A 39 1.63 -7.27 17.17
CA SER A 39 0.25 -7.49 17.61
C SER A 39 -0.71 -6.30 17.42
N ILE A 40 -0.23 -5.13 16.99
CA ILE A 40 -1.03 -3.88 17.04
C ILE A 40 -1.37 -3.27 15.65
N ALA A 41 -0.79 -3.75 14.54
CA ALA A 41 -0.66 -2.90 13.33
C ALA A 41 -1.38 -3.35 12.05
N ASP A 42 -1.99 -4.54 11.94
CA ASP A 42 -2.41 -5.11 10.64
C ASP A 42 -3.28 -4.18 9.74
N GLU A 43 -4.37 -3.60 10.27
CA GLU A 43 -5.21 -2.67 9.47
C GLU A 43 -4.50 -1.35 9.13
N ARG A 44 -3.54 -0.93 9.97
CA ARG A 44 -2.79 0.32 9.76
C ARG A 44 -1.77 0.18 8.64
N VAL A 45 -1.16 -0.99 8.49
CA VAL A 45 -0.13 -1.25 7.46
C VAL A 45 -0.71 -1.14 6.06
N VAL A 46 -1.83 -1.82 5.78
CA VAL A 46 -2.47 -1.77 4.44
C VAL A 46 -2.96 -0.35 4.15
N SER A 47 -3.57 0.31 5.13
CA SER A 47 -3.98 1.72 5.01
C SER A 47 -2.79 2.64 4.72
N GLN A 48 -1.63 2.36 5.32
CA GLN A 48 -0.41 3.11 5.09
C GLN A 48 0.14 2.87 3.68
N ALA A 49 0.14 1.62 3.19
CA ALA A 49 0.56 1.29 1.83
C ALA A 49 -0.26 2.07 0.79
N PHE A 50 -1.59 2.08 0.94
CA PHE A 50 -2.46 2.91 0.10
C PHE A 50 -2.09 4.40 0.18
N ASN A 51 -1.84 4.94 1.38
CA ASN A 51 -1.41 6.34 1.51
C ASN A 51 -0.08 6.64 0.84
N ASP A 52 0.86 5.71 0.84
CA ASP A 52 2.14 5.90 0.18
C ASP A 52 1.98 5.94 -1.35
N ILE A 53 1.14 5.06 -1.90
CA ILE A 53 0.83 5.02 -3.35
C ILE A 53 0.12 6.29 -3.81
N PHE A 54 -1.01 6.64 -3.17
CA PHE A 54 -1.80 7.82 -3.58
C PHE A 54 -1.08 9.15 -3.34
N ALA A 55 -0.15 9.20 -2.37
CA ALA A 55 0.73 10.34 -2.17
C ALA A 55 1.97 10.34 -3.07
N LYS A 56 2.11 9.37 -3.99
CA LYS A 56 3.27 9.19 -4.88
C LYS A 56 4.60 9.03 -4.14
N ARG A 57 4.57 8.52 -2.91
CA ARG A 57 5.75 8.16 -2.10
C ARG A 57 6.24 6.74 -2.40
N PHE A 58 5.38 5.92 -2.99
CA PHE A 58 5.72 4.61 -3.51
C PHE A 58 5.18 4.48 -4.93
N LEU A 59 6.01 3.97 -5.83
CA LEU A 59 5.67 3.70 -7.22
C LEU A 59 6.02 2.24 -7.51
N TYR A 60 5.17 1.59 -8.28
CA TYR A 60 5.35 0.21 -8.71
C TYR A 60 4.80 0.09 -10.12
N SER A 61 5.50 -0.64 -10.98
CA SER A 61 5.01 -1.02 -12.30
C SER A 61 5.24 -2.50 -12.51
N ILE A 62 4.24 -3.18 -13.08
CA ILE A 62 4.38 -4.60 -13.47
C ILE A 62 5.33 -4.73 -14.65
N GLU A 63 5.42 -3.70 -15.49
CA GLU A 63 6.20 -3.70 -16.73
C GLU A 63 7.67 -3.33 -16.54
N ASP A 64 8.19 -3.35 -15.31
CA ASP A 64 9.51 -2.81 -14.96
C ASP A 64 10.54 -2.91 -16.10
N LYS A 65 10.94 -1.72 -16.57
CA LYS A 65 12.13 -1.48 -17.40
C LYS A 65 13.38 -1.50 -16.54
#